data_AF-A0A2K3NXY0-F1
#
_entry.id   AF-A0A2K3NXY0-F1
#
_cell.length_a   1.000
_cell.length_b   1.000
_cell.length_c   1.000
_cell.angle_alpha   90.00
_cell.angle_beta   90.00
_cell.angle_gamma   90.00
#
_symmetry.space_group_name_H-M   'P 1'
#
loop_
_entity.id
_entity.type
_entity.pdbx_description
1 polymer ?
#
loop_
_entity_poly.entity_id
_entity_poly.type
_entity_poly.pdbx_seq_one_letter_code
_entity_poly.pdbx_strand_id
1 'polypeptide(L)'
;MSMQPFHFSILTCTNVVPYYLAELTEKIAQDDRIQILKASQEKLKIARFKRQKAAESKLLEIKERKERRGRSTRAAALSTPVEAGEEELLDDDGEEEREAWNTSISLAICKAFDLLEMIKKEEEMLSAVKDRQSKDGDQEFSKDVMDERAKKAEAWHRNAAVRAQYTKPSPPITCATFAQDVLEGRAQASQAHDHKHQPLIFGPQSLVNGSFTNERERLAAQVFQPSHRMPTMSIEEAGLKEMEIMNKWQEDTARFMEEANSSWHNDRKFKPGEEEEDEDDEAAQDRARALDDWKDDNPRGAGNSKLTPCG
;
A
#
# COMPACT_ATOMS: atom_id res chain seq x y z
N MET A 1 27.68 -35.10 26.89
CA MET A 1 26.31 -35.27 27.44
C MET A 1 26.03 -34.15 28.43
N SER A 2 25.47 -33.04 27.98
CA SER A 2 24.94 -31.99 28.85
C SER A 2 23.80 -31.28 28.12
N MET A 3 22.64 -31.93 28.05
CA MET A 3 21.40 -31.28 27.62
C MET A 3 21.03 -30.24 28.68
N GLN A 4 20.93 -28.98 28.25
CA GLN A 4 20.63 -27.85 29.11
C GLN A 4 19.25 -28.00 29.77
N PRO A 5 19.14 -27.80 31.10
CA PRO A 5 17.89 -28.00 31.87
C PRO A 5 16.79 -26.96 31.58
N PHE A 6 17.09 -25.90 30.80
CA PHE A 6 16.12 -24.84 30.53
C PHE A 6 15.07 -25.19 29.46
N HIS A 7 15.42 -26.00 28.46
CA HIS A 7 14.47 -26.37 27.40
C HIS A 7 13.41 -27.38 27.86
N PHE A 8 13.75 -28.22 28.85
CA PHE A 8 12.81 -29.18 29.43
C PHE A 8 11.77 -28.47 30.32
N SER A 9 12.13 -27.36 30.96
CA SER A 9 11.24 -26.59 31.85
C SER A 9 10.14 -25.83 31.09
N ILE A 10 10.43 -25.30 29.90
CA ILE A 10 9.43 -24.55 29.11
C ILE A 10 8.42 -25.50 28.44
N LEU A 11 8.86 -26.66 27.93
CA LEU A 11 7.98 -27.68 27.32
C LEU A 11 7.08 -28.36 28.35
N THR A 12 7.57 -28.58 29.59
CA THR A 12 6.78 -29.14 30.68
C THR A 12 5.78 -28.13 31.25
N CYS A 13 6.17 -26.88 31.54
CA CYS A 13 5.22 -25.91 32.08
C CYS A 13 4.13 -25.45 31.10
N THR A 14 4.34 -25.52 29.78
CA THR A 14 3.37 -24.95 28.81
C THR A 14 2.44 -25.95 28.14
N ASN A 15 2.80 -27.23 28.01
CA ASN A 15 1.91 -28.25 27.44
C ASN A 15 1.25 -29.10 28.52
N VAL A 16 1.91 -29.32 29.65
CA VAL A 16 1.46 -30.24 30.70
C VAL A 16 0.53 -29.53 31.70
N VAL A 17 0.73 -28.23 31.94
CA VAL A 17 -0.16 -27.43 32.81
C VAL A 17 -1.56 -27.27 32.20
N PRO A 18 -1.74 -26.95 30.90
CA PRO A 18 -3.06 -26.99 30.26
C PRO A 18 -3.75 -28.36 30.32
N TYR A 19 -2.98 -29.44 30.15
CA TYR A 19 -3.48 -30.81 30.21
C TYR A 19 -4.00 -31.14 31.61
N TYR A 20 -3.21 -30.88 32.65
CA TYR A 20 -3.62 -31.10 34.04
C TYR A 20 -4.75 -30.16 34.48
N LEU A 21 -4.77 -28.91 34.02
CA LEU A 21 -5.90 -28.01 34.27
C LEU A 21 -7.18 -28.50 33.60
N ALA A 22 -7.11 -29.02 32.38
CA ALA A 22 -8.26 -29.63 31.71
C ALA A 22 -8.78 -30.84 32.51
N GLU A 23 -7.88 -31.74 32.91
CA GLU A 23 -8.21 -32.93 33.71
C GLU A 23 -8.81 -32.57 35.08
N LEU A 24 -8.33 -31.49 35.72
CA LEU A 24 -8.87 -30.98 36.98
C LEU A 24 -10.24 -30.31 36.78
N THR A 25 -10.44 -29.56 35.69
CA THR A 25 -11.75 -28.95 35.37
C THR A 25 -12.81 -29.97 34.97
N GLU A 26 -12.41 -31.10 34.39
CA GLU A 26 -13.32 -32.21 34.07
C GLU A 26 -13.90 -32.87 35.34
N LYS A 27 -13.16 -32.82 36.46
CA LYS A 27 -13.54 -33.36 37.77
C LYS A 27 -14.42 -32.40 38.60
N ILE A 28 -14.67 -31.16 38.15
CA ILE A 28 -15.50 -30.17 38.85
C ILE A 28 -16.92 -30.21 38.28
N ALA A 29 -17.86 -30.77 39.05
CA ALA A 29 -19.28 -30.84 38.72
C ALA A 29 -20.05 -29.67 39.36
N GLN A 30 -20.03 -28.49 38.74
CA GLN A 30 -20.77 -27.30 39.24
C GLN A 30 -21.30 -26.40 38.10
N ASP A 31 -22.38 -25.67 38.40
CA ASP A 31 -23.19 -24.84 37.49
C ASP A 31 -22.42 -23.76 36.69
N ASP A 32 -21.21 -23.41 37.11
CA ASP A 32 -20.33 -22.44 36.43
C ASP A 32 -19.39 -23.06 35.38
N ARG A 33 -19.52 -24.37 35.10
CA ARG A 33 -18.63 -25.09 34.17
C ARG A 33 -18.50 -24.42 32.81
N ILE A 34 -19.59 -23.87 32.27
CA ILE A 34 -19.56 -23.17 30.97
C ILE A 34 -18.68 -21.91 31.03
N GLN A 35 -18.78 -21.12 32.10
CA GLN A 35 -17.99 -19.89 32.26
C GLN A 35 -16.51 -20.22 32.44
N ILE A 36 -16.20 -21.24 33.25
CA ILE A 36 -14.83 -21.72 33.47
C ILE A 36 -14.22 -22.25 32.17
N LEU A 37 -14.98 -23.01 31.37
CA LEU A 37 -14.55 -23.52 30.07
C LEU A 37 -14.30 -22.39 29.06
N LYS A 38 -15.15 -21.36 29.02
CA LYS A 38 -14.91 -20.20 28.15
C LYS A 38 -13.64 -19.46 28.53
N ALA A 39 -13.46 -19.17 29.82
CA ALA A 39 -12.26 -18.49 30.32
C ALA A 39 -10.99 -19.32 30.09
N SER A 40 -11.06 -20.64 30.24
CA SER A 40 -9.92 -21.52 29.95
C SER A 40 -9.60 -21.56 28.46
N GLN A 41 -10.60 -21.65 27.58
CA GLN A 41 -10.42 -21.59 26.13
C GLN A 41 -9.78 -20.28 25.68
N GLU A 42 -10.21 -19.14 26.22
CA GLU A 42 -9.61 -17.83 25.92
C GLU A 42 -8.14 -17.77 26.33
N LYS A 43 -7.81 -18.25 27.54
CA LYS A 43 -6.42 -18.33 28.00
C LYS A 43 -5.57 -19.23 27.09
N LEU A 44 -6.10 -20.37 26.64
CA LEU A 44 -5.41 -21.28 25.73
C LEU A 44 -5.17 -20.62 24.36
N LYS A 45 -6.16 -19.89 23.83
CA LYS A 45 -6.00 -19.12 22.58
C LYS A 45 -4.91 -18.07 22.69
N ILE A 46 -4.91 -17.30 23.77
CA ILE A 46 -3.90 -16.27 24.02
C ILE A 46 -2.51 -16.90 24.13
N ALA A 47 -2.38 -18.03 24.85
CA ALA A 47 -1.13 -18.76 24.98
C ALA A 47 -0.62 -19.28 23.63
N ARG A 48 -1.51 -19.87 22.81
CA ARG A 48 -1.17 -20.31 21.45
C ARG A 48 -0.73 -19.15 20.56
N PHE A 49 -1.45 -18.03 20.58
CA PHE A 49 -1.10 -16.85 19.79
C PHE A 49 0.28 -16.30 20.17
N LYS A 50 0.57 -16.18 21.48
CA LYS A 50 1.89 -15.77 21.96
C LYS A 50 2.99 -16.74 21.51
N ARG A 51 2.74 -18.05 21.57
CA ARG A 51 3.67 -19.09 21.10
C ARG A 51 3.90 -19.01 19.60
N GLN A 52 2.85 -18.78 18.81
CA GLN A 52 2.95 -18.58 17.37
C GLN A 52 3.84 -17.39 17.05
N LYS A 53 3.60 -16.23 17.71
CA LYS A 53 4.40 -15.03 17.51
C LYS A 53 5.87 -15.22 17.91
N ALA A 54 6.13 -15.89 19.02
CA ALA A 54 7.49 -16.23 19.44
C ALA A 54 8.20 -17.15 18.44
N ALA A 55 7.51 -18.16 17.90
CA ALA A 55 8.06 -19.07 16.90
C ALA A 55 8.32 -18.37 15.55
N GLU A 56 7.42 -17.47 15.12
CA GLU A 56 7.60 -16.64 13.92
C GLU A 56 8.82 -15.71 14.06
N SER A 57 8.98 -15.03 15.21
CA SER A 57 10.15 -14.19 15.51
C SER A 57 11.44 -15.00 15.47
N LYS A 58 11.45 -16.15 16.15
CA LYS A 58 12.64 -17.02 16.22
C LYS A 58 13.08 -17.55 14.87
N LEU A 59 12.14 -17.90 13.99
CA LEU A 59 12.46 -18.29 12.61
C LEU A 59 13.01 -17.12 11.79
N LEU A 60 12.55 -15.90 12.02
CA LEU A 60 13.08 -14.71 11.36
C LEU A 60 14.51 -14.44 11.81
N GLU A 61 14.79 -14.50 13.12
CA GLU A 61 16.12 -14.35 13.69
C GLU A 61 17.10 -15.40 13.15
N ILE A 62 16.69 -16.68 13.06
CA ILE A 62 17.51 -17.76 12.48
C ILE A 62 17.82 -17.48 11.00
N LYS A 63 16.82 -17.04 10.22
CA LYS A 63 17.02 -16.67 8.81
C LYS A 63 18.00 -15.50 8.66
N GLU A 64 17.85 -14.46 9.47
CA GLU A 64 18.73 -13.28 9.42
C GLU A 64 20.17 -13.64 9.81
N ARG A 65 20.35 -14.52 10.81
CA ARG A 65 21.67 -15.03 11.19
C ARG A 65 22.31 -15.86 10.07
N LYS A 66 21.55 -16.76 9.44
CA LYS A 66 22.01 -17.55 8.28
C LYS A 66 22.40 -16.65 7.11
N GLU A 67 21.66 -15.56 6.89
CA GLU A 67 21.97 -14.59 5.86
C GLU A 67 23.23 -13.77 6.17
N ARG A 68 23.45 -13.37 7.43
CA ARG A 68 24.69 -12.72 7.87
C ARG A 68 25.91 -13.61 7.64
N ARG A 69 25.84 -14.88 8.05
CA ARG A 69 26.91 -15.86 7.79
C ARG A 69 27.14 -16.09 6.31
N GLY A 70 26.06 -16.22 5.53
CA GLY A 70 26.14 -16.37 4.08
C GLY A 70 26.79 -15.17 3.38
N ARG A 71 26.62 -13.95 3.90
CA ARG A 71 27.32 -12.76 3.39
C ARG A 71 28.80 -12.78 3.78
N SER A 72 29.14 -13.15 5.01
CA SER A 72 30.54 -13.19 5.46
C SER A 72 31.35 -14.28 4.76
N THR A 73 30.79 -15.47 4.53
CA THR A 73 31.47 -16.53 3.77
C THR A 73 31.67 -16.15 2.30
N ARG A 74 30.67 -15.52 1.66
CA ARG A 74 30.83 -15.00 0.29
C ARG A 74 31.89 -13.90 0.22
N ALA A 75 31.94 -13.00 1.20
CA ALA A 75 32.94 -11.95 1.26
C ALA A 75 34.36 -12.51 1.50
N ALA A 76 34.49 -13.52 2.37
CA ALA A 76 35.75 -14.22 2.63
C ALA A 76 36.25 -14.96 1.38
N ALA A 77 35.39 -15.73 0.71
CA ALA A 77 35.72 -16.45 -0.53
C ALA A 77 36.12 -15.52 -1.69
N LEU A 78 35.61 -14.29 -1.73
CA LEU A 78 36.01 -13.27 -2.71
C LEU A 78 37.39 -12.65 -2.40
N SER A 79 37.86 -12.74 -1.15
CA SER A 79 39.10 -12.09 -0.69
C SER A 79 40.33 -13.01 -0.63
N THR A 80 40.13 -14.33 -0.62
CA THR A 80 41.21 -15.32 -0.59
C THR A 80 41.61 -15.71 -2.02
N PRO A 81 42.86 -15.49 -2.47
CA PRO A 81 43.37 -16.06 -3.71
C PRO A 81 43.29 -17.59 -3.63
N VAL A 82 42.83 -18.23 -4.70
CA VAL A 82 42.67 -19.69 -4.80
C VAL A 82 44.04 -20.37 -4.68
N GLU A 83 44.49 -20.65 -3.47
CA GLU A 83 45.58 -21.57 -3.20
C GLU A 83 44.97 -22.96 -2.99
N ALA A 84 45.41 -23.89 -3.83
CA ALA A 84 44.87 -25.23 -3.91
C ALA A 84 45.24 -26.04 -2.66
N GLY A 85 44.27 -26.25 -1.78
CA GLY A 85 44.32 -27.31 -0.77
C GLY A 85 44.13 -26.81 0.67
N GLU A 86 42.92 -26.40 1.02
CA GLU A 86 42.50 -26.30 2.41
C GLU A 86 41.15 -27.01 2.54
N GLU A 87 41.09 -27.98 3.47
CA GLU A 87 39.91 -28.76 3.78
C GLU A 87 38.70 -27.85 3.98
N GLU A 88 37.64 -28.11 3.22
CA GLU A 88 36.32 -27.53 3.39
C GLU A 88 35.86 -27.83 4.84
N LEU A 89 36.14 -26.91 5.76
CA LEU A 89 35.64 -26.94 7.12
C LEU A 89 34.11 -27.00 7.02
N LEU A 90 33.57 -28.21 7.21
CA LEU A 90 32.15 -28.48 7.30
C LEU A 90 31.61 -27.63 8.44
N ASP A 91 30.98 -26.52 8.08
CA ASP A 91 30.26 -25.63 8.97
C ASP A 91 29.25 -26.54 9.74
N ASP A 92 29.34 -26.60 11.07
CA ASP A 92 28.46 -27.44 11.93
C ASP A 92 27.07 -26.80 12.02
N ASP A 93 26.44 -26.64 10.86
CA ASP A 93 25.11 -26.06 10.63
C ASP A 93 24.01 -26.90 11.26
N GLY A 94 24.33 -28.14 11.65
CA GLY A 94 23.36 -29.15 12.05
C GLY A 94 22.55 -28.73 13.28
N GLU A 95 23.13 -27.99 14.23
CA GLU A 95 22.38 -27.53 15.41
C GLU A 95 21.36 -26.42 15.05
N GLU A 96 21.75 -25.46 14.23
CA GLU A 96 20.86 -24.38 13.81
C GLU A 96 19.76 -24.86 12.86
N GLU A 97 20.07 -25.81 11.97
CA GLU A 97 19.06 -26.43 11.12
C GLU A 97 18.07 -27.26 11.94
N ARG A 98 18.54 -28.02 12.93
CA ARG A 98 17.67 -28.71 13.88
C ARG A 98 16.76 -27.73 14.63
N GLU A 99 17.30 -26.61 15.08
CA GLU A 99 16.50 -25.57 15.75
C GLU A 99 15.46 -24.96 14.81
N ALA A 100 15.82 -24.66 13.55
CA ALA A 100 14.90 -24.16 12.53
C ALA A 100 13.77 -25.15 12.21
N TRP A 101 14.09 -26.44 12.08
CA TRP A 101 13.09 -27.49 11.85
C TRP A 101 12.18 -27.67 13.07
N ASN A 102 12.73 -27.72 14.28
CA ASN A 102 11.95 -27.85 15.51
C ASN A 102 11.00 -26.68 15.75
N THR A 103 11.44 -25.46 15.45
CA THR A 103 10.60 -24.24 15.54
C THR A 103 9.54 -24.21 14.45
N SER A 104 9.87 -24.63 13.22
CA SER A 104 8.91 -24.76 12.11
C SER A 104 7.82 -25.79 12.41
N ILE A 105 8.19 -26.96 12.93
CA ILE A 105 7.24 -28.00 13.35
C ILE A 105 6.34 -27.46 14.46
N SER A 106 6.92 -26.80 15.47
CA SER A 106 6.15 -26.19 16.56
C SER A 106 5.16 -25.14 16.07
N LEU A 107 5.54 -24.32 15.09
CA LEU A 107 4.68 -23.32 14.46
C LEU A 107 3.56 -23.97 13.66
N ALA A 108 3.87 -24.99 12.86
CA ALA A 108 2.91 -25.75 12.08
C ALA A 108 1.84 -26.41 12.97
N ILE A 109 2.26 -26.98 14.10
CA ILE A 109 1.34 -27.56 15.10
C ILE A 109 0.38 -26.51 15.65
N CYS A 110 0.87 -25.32 16.02
CA CYS A 110 0.00 -24.25 16.52
C CYS A 110 -1.04 -23.83 15.47
N LYS A 111 -0.61 -23.64 14.21
CA LYS A 111 -1.51 -23.30 13.10
C LYS A 111 -2.53 -24.40 12.81
N ALA A 112 -2.12 -25.67 12.89
CA ALA A 112 -3.02 -26.81 12.71
C ALA A 112 -4.13 -26.84 13.76
N PHE A 113 -3.81 -26.54 15.03
CA PHE A 113 -4.83 -26.45 16.09
C PHE A 113 -5.83 -25.31 15.86
N ASP A 114 -5.37 -24.15 15.42
CA ASP A 114 -6.27 -23.02 15.15
C ASP A 114 -7.15 -23.31 13.92
N LEU A 115 -6.60 -23.94 12.87
CA LEU A 115 -7.40 -24.41 11.72
C LEU A 115 -8.42 -25.47 12.12
N LEU A 116 -8.05 -26.41 12.99
CA LEU A 116 -8.96 -27.44 13.48
C LEU A 116 -10.11 -26.84 14.29
N GLU A 117 -9.87 -25.79 15.08
CA GLU A 117 -10.95 -25.07 15.78
C GLU A 117 -11.91 -24.38 14.79
N MET A 118 -11.38 -23.82 13.69
CA MET A 118 -12.19 -23.20 12.64
C MET A 118 -13.03 -24.21 11.88
N ILE A 119 -12.42 -25.33 11.46
CA ILE A 119 -13.11 -26.41 10.72
C ILE A 119 -14.22 -27.02 11.58
N LYS A 120 -14.01 -27.23 12.88
CA LYS A 120 -15.05 -27.74 13.79
C LYS A 120 -16.26 -26.80 13.88
N LYS A 121 -16.03 -25.49 13.97
CA LYS A 121 -17.14 -24.52 13.98
C LYS A 121 -17.88 -24.49 12.64
N GLU A 122 -17.15 -24.61 11.54
CA GLU A 122 -17.76 -24.72 10.22
C GLU A 122 -18.61 -25.99 10.11
N GLU A 123 -18.11 -27.13 10.57
CA GLU A 123 -18.86 -28.39 10.65
C GLU A 123 -20.15 -28.24 11.47
N GLU A 124 -20.07 -27.64 12.67
CA GLU A 124 -21.24 -27.37 13.52
C GLU A 124 -22.27 -26.45 12.85
N MET A 125 -21.80 -25.40 12.15
CA MET A 125 -22.69 -24.50 11.41
C MET A 125 -23.35 -25.22 10.23
N LEU A 126 -22.59 -25.99 9.46
CA LEU A 126 -23.09 -26.75 8.31
C LEU A 126 -24.04 -27.87 8.74
N SER A 127 -23.77 -28.57 9.85
CA SER A 127 -24.67 -29.57 10.41
C SER A 127 -25.98 -28.93 10.86
N ALA A 128 -25.93 -27.76 11.51
CA ALA A 128 -27.12 -27.02 11.90
C ALA A 128 -27.95 -26.56 10.69
N VAL A 129 -27.30 -26.16 9.59
CA VAL A 129 -27.96 -25.83 8.31
C VAL A 129 -28.62 -27.07 7.71
N LYS A 130 -27.91 -28.20 7.65
CA LYS A 130 -28.45 -29.46 7.13
C LYS A 130 -29.65 -29.95 7.95
N ASP A 131 -29.59 -29.82 9.27
CA ASP A 131 -30.70 -30.16 10.17
C ASP A 131 -31.91 -29.26 9.94
N ARG A 132 -31.72 -27.95 9.73
CA ARG A 132 -32.81 -27.02 9.36
C ARG A 132 -33.42 -27.38 8.00
N GLN A 133 -32.58 -27.64 7.00
CA GLN A 133 -33.05 -28.10 5.68
C GLN A 133 -33.89 -29.38 5.78
N SER A 134 -33.52 -30.31 6.66
CA SER A 134 -34.27 -31.55 6.88
C SER A 134 -35.62 -31.35 7.59
N LYS A 135 -35.76 -30.29 8.40
CA LYS A 135 -36.95 -30.01 9.21
C LYS A 135 -37.97 -29.15 8.47
N ASP A 136 -37.48 -28.09 7.82
CA ASP A 136 -38.32 -27.06 7.17
C ASP A 136 -38.51 -27.37 5.66
N GLY A 137 -37.74 -28.30 5.12
CA GLY A 137 -37.73 -28.61 3.68
C GLY A 137 -36.95 -27.58 2.87
N ASP A 138 -36.44 -28.01 1.70
CA ASP A 138 -35.47 -27.23 0.91
C ASP A 138 -36.06 -25.90 0.38
N GLN A 139 -37.37 -25.86 0.17
CA GLN A 139 -38.08 -24.66 -0.32
C GLN A 139 -38.26 -23.59 0.75
N GLU A 140 -38.64 -23.95 1.97
CA GLU A 140 -38.84 -22.98 3.06
C GLU A 140 -37.48 -22.44 3.53
N PHE A 141 -36.47 -23.30 3.66
CA PHE A 141 -35.11 -22.88 3.95
C PHE A 141 -34.57 -21.89 2.90
N SER A 142 -34.77 -22.19 1.61
CA SER A 142 -34.33 -21.30 0.52
C SER A 142 -35.06 -19.95 0.56
N LYS A 143 -36.36 -19.96 0.88
CA LYS A 143 -37.15 -18.72 1.02
C LYS A 143 -36.65 -17.87 2.17
N ASP A 144 -36.41 -18.46 3.34
CA ASP A 144 -35.91 -17.75 4.53
C ASP A 144 -34.52 -17.15 4.28
N VAL A 145 -33.63 -17.88 3.59
CA VAL A 145 -32.30 -17.36 3.21
C VAL A 145 -32.41 -16.15 2.28
N MET A 146 -33.35 -16.18 1.33
CA MET A 146 -33.60 -15.07 0.41
C MET A 146 -34.20 -13.86 1.13
N ASP A 147 -35.14 -14.08 2.05
CA ASP A 147 -35.75 -13.03 2.87
C ASP A 147 -34.71 -12.36 3.79
N GLU A 148 -33.81 -13.13 4.41
CA GLU A 148 -32.70 -12.58 5.21
C GLU A 148 -31.70 -11.79 4.36
N ARG A 149 -31.40 -12.25 3.14
CA ARG A 149 -30.57 -11.49 2.19
C ARG A 149 -31.22 -10.16 1.82
N ALA A 150 -32.53 -10.16 1.55
CA ALA A 150 -33.28 -8.95 1.23
C ALA A 150 -33.22 -7.96 2.40
N LYS A 151 -33.51 -8.40 3.63
CA LYS A 151 -33.42 -7.57 4.85
C LYS A 151 -32.01 -6.98 5.04
N LYS A 152 -30.96 -7.78 4.81
CA LYS A 152 -29.57 -7.31 4.94
C LYS A 152 -29.22 -6.26 3.89
N ALA A 153 -29.67 -6.44 2.64
CA ALA A 153 -29.49 -5.45 1.59
C ALA A 153 -30.24 -4.15 1.91
N GLU A 154 -31.50 -4.24 2.34
CA GLU A 154 -32.29 -3.10 2.78
C GLU A 154 -31.64 -2.36 3.94
N ALA A 155 -31.15 -3.08 4.95
CA ALA A 155 -30.43 -2.50 6.08
C ALA A 155 -29.15 -1.80 5.63
N TRP A 156 -28.41 -2.38 4.68
CA TRP A 156 -27.21 -1.76 4.12
C TRP A 156 -27.53 -0.45 3.38
N HIS A 157 -28.55 -0.46 2.51
CA HIS A 157 -29.01 0.75 1.82
C HIS A 157 -29.52 1.82 2.79
N ARG A 158 -30.29 1.42 3.80
CA ARG A 158 -30.79 2.33 4.84
C ARG A 158 -29.64 2.95 5.64
N ASN A 159 -28.69 2.12 6.08
CA ASN A 159 -27.52 2.59 6.83
C ASN A 159 -26.61 3.48 5.97
N ALA A 160 -26.43 3.15 4.69
CA ALA A 160 -25.67 3.97 3.76
C ALA A 160 -26.36 5.32 3.52
N ALA A 161 -27.68 5.35 3.34
CA ALA A 161 -28.45 6.57 3.18
C ALA A 161 -28.39 7.47 4.43
N VAL A 162 -28.53 6.88 5.63
CA VAL A 162 -28.35 7.61 6.90
C VAL A 162 -26.93 8.14 7.02
N ARG A 163 -25.92 7.32 6.72
CA ARG A 163 -24.51 7.73 6.79
C ARG A 163 -24.21 8.86 5.81
N ALA A 164 -24.76 8.80 4.60
CA ALA A 164 -24.58 9.82 3.57
C ALA A 164 -25.04 11.22 4.02
N GLN A 165 -26.09 11.31 4.86
CA GLN A 165 -26.57 12.59 5.41
C GLN A 165 -25.56 13.27 6.35
N TYR A 166 -24.70 12.49 7.01
CA TYR A 166 -23.72 13.00 7.98
C TYR A 166 -22.29 12.98 7.45
N THR A 167 -22.02 12.25 6.36
CA THR A 167 -20.71 12.30 5.69
C THR A 167 -20.59 13.58 4.90
N LYS A 168 -19.66 14.44 5.30
CA LYS A 168 -19.21 15.53 4.43
C LYS A 168 -18.45 14.92 3.25
N PRO A 169 -18.82 15.21 2.00
CA PRO A 169 -17.99 14.82 0.87
C PRO A 169 -16.60 15.41 1.08
N SER A 170 -15.55 14.62 0.81
CA SER A 170 -14.20 15.17 0.81
C SER A 170 -14.17 16.33 -0.17
N PRO A 171 -13.55 17.48 0.17
CA PRO A 171 -13.39 18.54 -0.79
C PRO A 171 -12.69 17.95 -2.02
N PRO A 172 -13.16 18.27 -3.25
CA PRO A 172 -12.44 17.84 -4.44
C PRO A 172 -11.01 18.37 -4.31
N ILE A 173 -10.02 17.49 -4.50
CA ILE A 173 -8.63 17.92 -4.60
C ILE A 173 -8.58 18.78 -5.86
N THR A 174 -8.56 20.10 -5.69
CA THR A 174 -8.45 21.00 -6.82
C THR A 174 -7.02 20.91 -7.36
N CYS A 175 -6.85 21.15 -8.67
CA CYS A 175 -5.54 21.14 -9.30
C CYS A 175 -4.54 22.08 -8.60
N ALA A 176 -5.04 23.19 -8.04
CA ALA A 176 -4.24 24.15 -7.29
C ALA A 176 -3.69 23.56 -5.98
N THR A 177 -4.52 22.86 -5.20
CA THR A 177 -4.08 22.25 -3.93
C THR A 177 -3.09 21.10 -4.17
N PHE A 178 -3.34 20.28 -5.19
CA PHE A 178 -2.40 19.20 -5.56
C PHE A 178 -1.07 19.75 -6.06
N ALA A 179 -1.08 20.78 -6.91
CA ALA A 179 0.14 21.42 -7.39
C ALA A 179 0.95 22.01 -6.23
N GLN A 180 0.28 22.62 -5.23
CA GLN A 180 0.95 23.14 -4.06
C GLN A 180 1.53 22.03 -3.17
N ASP A 181 0.82 20.92 -2.96
CA ASP A 181 1.36 19.77 -2.23
C ASP A 181 2.55 19.10 -2.95
N VAL A 182 2.58 19.12 -4.29
CA VAL A 182 3.73 18.66 -5.08
C VAL A 182 4.93 19.59 -4.89
N LEU A 183 4.73 20.92 -4.93
CA LEU A 183 5.79 21.90 -4.69
C LEU A 183 6.31 21.85 -3.24
N GLU A 184 5.45 21.60 -2.27
CA GLU A 184 5.80 21.44 -0.85
C GLU A 184 6.36 20.04 -0.51
N GLY A 185 6.43 19.12 -1.48
CA GLY A 185 6.94 17.76 -1.31
C GLY A 185 6.04 16.83 -0.49
N ARG A 186 4.80 17.23 -0.21
CA ARG A 186 3.78 16.43 0.50
C ARG A 186 3.09 15.40 -0.39
N ALA A 187 3.10 15.63 -1.70
CA ALA A 187 2.56 14.73 -2.72
C ALA A 187 3.58 14.52 -3.85
N GLN A 188 3.50 13.38 -4.52
CA GLN A 188 4.27 13.10 -5.72
C GLN A 188 3.35 13.24 -6.94
N ALA A 189 3.80 13.91 -8.00
CA ALA A 189 3.03 14.02 -9.25
C ALA A 189 2.74 12.64 -9.88
N SER A 190 3.60 11.65 -9.59
CA SER A 190 3.46 10.25 -9.98
C SER A 190 2.52 9.43 -9.09
N GLN A 191 1.97 10.01 -8.03
CA GLN A 191 1.05 9.31 -7.14
C GLN A 191 -0.30 9.15 -7.84
N ALA A 192 -0.46 8.01 -8.52
CA ALA A 192 -1.74 7.61 -9.10
C ALA A 192 -2.82 7.61 -8.01
N HIS A 193 -3.81 8.49 -8.14
CA HIS A 193 -4.99 8.43 -7.31
C HIS A 193 -5.87 7.32 -7.86
N ASP A 194 -5.90 6.15 -7.22
CA ASP A 194 -6.77 5.03 -7.58
C ASP A 194 -8.25 5.39 -7.37
N HIS A 195 -8.82 6.10 -8.33
CA HIS A 195 -10.25 6.26 -8.45
C HIS A 195 -10.77 5.17 -9.38
N LYS A 196 -11.33 4.11 -8.81
CA LYS A 196 -11.95 3.03 -9.59
C LYS A 196 -13.19 3.57 -10.29
N HIS A 197 -13.04 4.07 -11.51
CA HIS A 197 -14.16 4.37 -12.38
C HIS A 197 -14.58 3.08 -13.07
N GLN A 198 -15.75 2.56 -12.69
CA GLN A 198 -16.41 1.55 -13.51
C GLN A 198 -16.75 2.21 -14.85
N PRO A 199 -16.28 1.69 -15.99
CA PRO A 199 -16.59 2.30 -17.28
C PRO A 199 -18.11 2.38 -17.42
N LEU A 200 -18.62 3.55 -17.81
CA LEU A 200 -20.02 3.75 -18.13
C LEU A 200 -20.34 2.92 -19.38
N ILE A 201 -20.66 1.65 -19.15
CA ILE A 201 -21.09 0.74 -20.19
C ILE A 201 -22.56 1.09 -20.49
N PHE A 202 -22.79 1.62 -21.68
CA PHE A 202 -24.13 1.96 -22.13
C PHE A 202 -24.68 0.81 -22.98
N GLY A 203 -25.71 0.15 -22.45
CA GLY A 203 -26.35 -1.02 -23.06
C GLY A 203 -26.41 -2.24 -22.11
N PRO A 204 -27.25 -3.24 -22.42
CA PRO A 204 -27.36 -4.46 -21.61
C PRO A 204 -26.01 -5.18 -21.53
N GLN A 205 -25.62 -5.62 -20.34
CA GLN A 205 -24.33 -6.25 -20.06
C GLN A 205 -24.09 -7.54 -20.89
N SER A 206 -25.15 -8.18 -21.39
CA SER A 206 -25.10 -9.33 -22.30
C SER A 206 -24.64 -8.99 -23.73
N LEU A 207 -24.74 -7.73 -24.15
CA LEU A 207 -24.43 -7.28 -25.52
C LEU A 207 -23.06 -6.63 -25.65
N VAL A 208 -22.48 -6.16 -24.54
CA VAL A 208 -21.26 -5.32 -24.56
C VAL A 208 -19.99 -6.16 -24.66
N ASN A 209 -20.00 -7.40 -24.19
CA ASN A 209 -18.85 -8.31 -24.21
C ASN A 209 -19.12 -9.66 -24.91
N GLY A 210 -20.27 -9.80 -25.58
CA GLY A 210 -20.69 -11.05 -26.25
C GLY A 210 -20.54 -10.99 -27.77
N SER A 211 -20.28 -12.15 -28.40
CA SER A 211 -20.39 -12.28 -29.87
C SER A 211 -21.86 -12.16 -30.27
N PHE A 212 -22.19 -11.25 -31.20
CA PHE A 212 -23.57 -11.06 -31.66
C PHE A 212 -24.03 -12.24 -32.51
N THR A 213 -24.79 -13.15 -31.90
CA THR A 213 -25.29 -14.36 -32.59
C THR A 213 -26.62 -14.13 -33.30
N ASN A 214 -27.43 -13.16 -32.84
CA ASN A 214 -28.78 -12.94 -33.35
C ASN A 214 -28.98 -11.53 -33.93
N GLU A 215 -29.83 -11.38 -34.96
CA GLU A 215 -30.09 -10.09 -35.63
C GLU A 215 -30.76 -9.07 -34.68
N ARG A 216 -31.62 -9.56 -33.78
CA ARG A 216 -32.23 -8.75 -32.70
C ARG A 216 -31.19 -8.17 -31.74
N GLU A 217 -30.12 -8.91 -31.45
CA GLU A 217 -29.02 -8.47 -30.59
C GLU A 217 -28.18 -7.39 -31.28
N ARG A 218 -27.95 -7.54 -32.59
CA ARG A 218 -27.25 -6.54 -33.41
C ARG A 218 -28.00 -5.21 -33.48
N LEU A 219 -29.32 -5.27 -33.67
CA LEU A 219 -30.16 -4.08 -33.68
C LEU A 219 -30.14 -3.40 -32.31
N ALA A 220 -30.32 -4.15 -31.22
CA ALA A 220 -30.30 -3.62 -29.85
C ALA A 220 -28.96 -2.96 -29.47
N ALA A 221 -27.84 -3.47 -29.96
CA ALA A 221 -26.53 -2.86 -29.75
C ALA A 221 -26.33 -1.56 -30.56
N GLN A 222 -27.05 -1.38 -31.68
CA GLN A 222 -27.00 -0.15 -32.48
C GLN A 222 -27.94 0.94 -31.95
N VAL A 223 -29.01 0.55 -31.25
CA VAL A 223 -29.89 1.52 -30.58
C VAL A 223 -29.19 2.04 -29.33
N PHE A 224 -29.31 3.34 -29.06
CA PHE A 224 -28.66 4.00 -27.93
C PHE A 224 -27.13 4.03 -28.00
N GLN A 225 -26.54 4.32 -29.17
CA GLN A 225 -25.13 4.71 -29.23
C GLN A 225 -24.98 6.23 -29.00
N PRO A 226 -23.91 6.71 -28.34
CA PRO A 226 -23.62 8.15 -28.25
C PRO A 226 -23.52 8.78 -29.65
N SER A 227 -24.13 9.95 -29.85
CA SER A 227 -24.16 10.66 -31.15
C SER A 227 -22.82 11.28 -31.56
N HIS A 228 -21.79 11.18 -30.72
CA HIS A 228 -20.44 11.68 -30.96
C HIS A 228 -19.43 10.55 -30.69
N ARG A 229 -18.30 10.56 -31.40
CA ARG A 229 -17.22 9.60 -31.13
C ARG A 229 -16.72 9.81 -29.71
N MET A 230 -16.89 8.81 -28.87
CA MET A 230 -16.32 8.82 -27.53
C MET A 230 -14.79 8.72 -27.63
N PRO A 231 -14.04 9.36 -26.73
CA PRO A 231 -12.62 9.11 -26.59
C PRO A 231 -12.34 7.61 -26.47
N THR A 232 -11.40 7.10 -27.27
CA THR A 232 -10.99 5.68 -27.24
C THR A 232 -9.99 5.39 -26.12
N MET A 233 -9.44 6.45 -25.54
CA MET A 233 -8.49 6.40 -24.45
C MET A 233 -9.25 6.35 -23.12
N SER A 234 -8.86 5.45 -22.22
CA SER A 234 -9.45 5.43 -20.87
C SER A 234 -9.07 6.71 -20.11
N ILE A 235 -9.85 7.06 -19.10
CA ILE A 235 -9.54 8.25 -18.28
C ILE A 235 -8.20 8.10 -17.54
N GLU A 236 -7.82 6.87 -17.19
CA GLU A 236 -6.52 6.55 -16.61
C GLU A 236 -5.39 6.74 -17.63
N GLU A 237 -5.59 6.26 -18.86
CA GLU A 237 -4.62 6.40 -19.94
C GLU A 237 -4.44 7.88 -20.34
N ALA A 238 -5.53 8.65 -20.31
CA ALA A 238 -5.48 10.11 -20.46
C ALA A 238 -4.67 10.77 -19.34
N GLY A 239 -4.93 10.38 -18.09
CA GLY A 239 -4.19 10.89 -16.92
C GLY A 239 -2.70 10.55 -16.97
N LEU A 240 -2.34 9.34 -17.41
CA LEU A 240 -0.94 8.95 -17.60
C LEU A 240 -0.27 9.77 -18.70
N LYS A 241 -0.97 10.05 -19.79
CA LYS A 241 -0.46 10.90 -20.87
C LYS A 241 -0.24 12.33 -20.39
N GLU A 242 -1.14 12.87 -19.57
CA GLU A 242 -1.00 14.19 -18.95
C GLU A 242 0.18 14.24 -17.96
N MET A 243 0.37 13.21 -17.13
CA MET A 243 1.54 13.10 -16.25
C MET A 243 2.85 13.06 -17.03
N GLU A 244 2.91 12.31 -18.14
CA GLU A 244 4.08 12.26 -19.02
C GLU A 244 4.43 13.65 -19.57
N ILE A 245 3.41 14.41 -20.00
CA ILE A 245 3.58 15.79 -20.48
C ILE A 245 4.06 16.69 -19.35
N MET A 246 3.52 16.55 -18.14
CA MET A 246 3.91 17.36 -16.99
C MET A 246 5.33 17.06 -16.52
N ASN A 247 5.74 15.80 -16.48
CA ASN A 247 7.11 15.41 -16.13
C ASN A 247 8.12 15.99 -17.13
N LYS A 248 7.83 15.89 -18.44
CA LYS A 248 8.67 16.52 -19.48
C LYS A 248 8.76 18.03 -19.29
N TRP A 249 7.65 18.69 -18.96
CA TRP A 249 7.65 20.13 -18.68
C TRP A 249 8.49 20.49 -17.45
N GLN A 250 8.45 19.68 -16.38
CA GLN A 250 9.29 19.88 -15.20
C GLN A 250 10.78 19.66 -15.50
N GLU A 251 11.13 18.61 -16.24
CA GLU A 251 12.50 18.31 -16.67
C GLU A 251 13.06 19.44 -17.53
N ASP A 252 12.28 19.93 -18.50
CA ASP A 252 12.66 21.05 -19.35
C ASP A 252 12.82 22.34 -18.51
N THR A 253 11.93 22.59 -17.56
CA THR A 253 12.00 23.77 -16.67
C THR A 253 13.22 23.71 -15.74
N ALA A 254 13.52 22.55 -15.18
CA ALA A 254 14.72 22.33 -14.37
C ALA A 254 16.00 22.52 -15.21
N ARG A 255 16.01 22.00 -16.44
CA ARG A 255 17.11 22.20 -17.40
C ARG A 255 17.30 23.68 -17.73
N PHE A 256 16.23 24.44 -17.99
CA PHE A 256 16.31 25.88 -18.24
C PHE A 256 16.84 26.65 -17.02
N MET A 257 16.44 26.27 -15.80
CA MET A 257 16.98 26.86 -14.58
C MET A 257 18.47 26.54 -14.39
N GLU A 258 18.90 25.31 -14.67
CA GLU A 258 20.30 24.91 -14.60
C GLU A 258 21.15 25.61 -15.68
N GLU A 259 20.62 25.76 -16.88
CA GLU A 259 21.26 26.50 -17.99
C GLU A 259 21.40 28.00 -17.66
N ALA A 260 20.37 28.61 -17.06
CA ALA A 260 20.44 29.99 -16.57
C ALA A 260 21.46 30.16 -15.42
N ASN A 261 21.54 29.18 -14.51
CA ASN A 261 22.49 29.21 -13.40
C ASN A 261 23.94 28.87 -13.80
N SER A 262 24.15 28.23 -14.95
CA SER A 262 25.48 27.84 -15.44
C SER A 262 26.08 28.82 -16.45
N SER A 263 25.26 29.61 -17.15
CA SER A 263 25.69 30.40 -18.33
C SER A 263 26.24 31.80 -18.06
N TRP A 264 26.26 32.31 -16.82
CA TRP A 264 26.77 33.67 -16.58
C TRP A 264 27.76 33.84 -15.40
N HIS A 265 27.90 32.86 -14.51
CA HIS A 265 28.74 33.04 -13.31
C HIS A 265 30.08 32.28 -13.30
N ASN A 266 30.29 31.33 -14.22
CA ASN A 266 31.45 30.43 -14.17
C ASN A 266 32.68 30.89 -14.99
N ASP A 267 32.58 31.98 -15.78
CA ASP A 267 33.68 32.42 -16.65
C ASP A 267 34.54 33.57 -16.08
N ARG A 268 34.35 33.95 -14.81
CA ARG A 268 35.23 34.90 -14.12
C ARG A 268 35.79 34.27 -12.84
N LYS A 269 36.79 33.39 -12.98
CA LYS A 269 37.66 33.04 -11.85
C LYS A 269 38.57 34.22 -11.53
N PHE A 270 38.05 35.18 -10.79
CA PHE A 270 38.87 36.19 -10.11
C PHE A 270 39.63 35.46 -8.98
N LYS A 271 40.95 35.34 -9.10
CA LYS A 271 41.82 34.89 -8.02
C LYS A 271 41.86 36.03 -6.97
N PRO A 272 41.52 35.80 -5.69
CA PRO A 272 41.67 36.82 -4.67
C PRO A 272 43.16 36.94 -4.33
N GLY A 273 43.83 38.02 -4.74
CA GLY A 273 45.23 38.24 -4.39
C GLY A 273 46.05 39.24 -5.20
N GLU A 274 45.46 40.11 -6.01
CA GLU A 274 46.17 41.26 -6.59
C GLU A 274 45.37 42.52 -6.24
N GLU A 275 45.90 43.28 -5.27
CA GLU A 275 45.70 44.72 -5.19
C GLU A 275 46.24 45.32 -6.50
N GLU A 276 45.53 46.27 -7.10
CA GLU A 276 46.05 47.53 -7.66
C GLU A 276 44.96 48.22 -8.52
N GLU A 277 44.79 49.51 -8.19
CA GLU A 277 44.39 50.64 -9.03
C GLU A 277 42.90 50.90 -9.36
N ASP A 278 42.35 51.78 -8.52
CA ASP A 278 41.17 52.63 -8.67
C ASP A 278 41.21 53.50 -9.96
N GLU A 279 40.88 52.95 -11.13
CA GLU A 279 40.77 53.74 -12.38
C GLU A 279 39.47 53.51 -13.20
N ASP A 280 38.55 52.63 -12.77
CA ASP A 280 37.33 52.28 -13.55
C ASP A 280 36.02 52.93 -13.04
N ASP A 281 36.08 53.71 -11.96
CA ASP A 281 34.87 54.29 -11.34
C ASP A 281 34.34 55.53 -12.07
N GLU A 282 35.19 56.32 -12.73
CA GLU A 282 34.76 57.55 -13.42
C GLU A 282 34.03 57.23 -14.74
N ALA A 283 34.52 56.24 -15.49
CA ALA A 283 33.88 55.77 -16.72
C ALA A 283 32.54 55.05 -16.47
N ALA A 284 32.42 54.34 -15.34
CA ALA A 284 31.17 53.72 -14.91
C ALA A 284 30.13 54.76 -14.48
N GLN A 285 30.55 55.82 -13.80
CA GLN A 285 29.69 56.94 -13.41
C GLN A 285 29.18 57.74 -14.62
N ASP A 286 30.03 57.99 -15.62
CA ASP A 286 29.62 58.66 -16.86
C ASP A 286 28.64 57.83 -17.70
N ARG A 287 28.81 56.49 -17.74
CA ARG A 287 27.82 55.58 -18.36
C ARG A 287 26.48 55.59 -17.63
N ALA A 288 26.51 55.61 -16.29
CA ALA A 288 25.30 55.69 -15.48
C ALA A 288 24.56 57.02 -15.70
N ARG A 289 25.30 58.13 -15.83
CA ARG A 289 24.73 59.44 -16.18
C ARG A 289 24.11 59.47 -17.57
N ALA A 290 24.80 58.92 -18.58
CA ALA A 290 24.27 58.80 -19.94
C ALA A 290 23.02 57.91 -20.03
N LEU A 291 22.88 56.95 -19.10
CA LEU A 291 21.70 56.10 -18.93
C LEU A 291 20.59 56.74 -18.08
N ASP A 292 20.78 57.93 -17.52
CA ASP A 292 19.75 58.69 -16.81
C ASP A 292 19.17 59.82 -17.67
N ASP A 293 19.98 60.35 -18.61
CA ASP A 293 19.61 61.43 -19.55
C ASP A 293 18.55 61.04 -20.62
N TRP A 294 18.10 59.78 -20.73
CA TRP A 294 17.12 59.36 -21.76
C TRP A 294 15.65 59.60 -21.38
N LYS A 295 15.36 60.23 -20.24
CA LYS A 295 13.99 60.36 -19.72
C LYS A 295 13.37 61.76 -19.78
N ASP A 296 14.09 62.79 -20.22
CA ASP A 296 13.56 64.15 -20.24
C ASP A 296 12.90 64.58 -21.56
N ASP A 297 13.05 63.81 -22.65
CA ASP A 297 12.52 64.19 -23.98
C ASP A 297 11.08 63.73 -24.27
N ASN A 298 10.42 62.98 -23.37
CA ASN A 298 9.03 62.53 -23.58
C ASN A 298 8.06 63.35 -22.71
N PRO A 299 7.24 64.26 -23.29
CA PRO A 299 6.27 65.02 -22.50
C PRO A 299 5.28 64.08 -21.80
N ARG A 300 5.08 64.29 -20.50
CA ARG A 300 4.13 63.55 -19.65
C ARG A 300 2.77 63.44 -20.32
N GLY A 301 2.33 62.20 -20.64
CA GLY A 301 1.00 61.92 -21.19
C GLY A 301 0.97 61.27 -22.58
N ALA A 302 2.11 60.97 -23.21
CA ALA A 302 2.16 60.27 -24.50
C ALA A 302 1.96 58.73 -24.39
N GLY A 303 0.91 58.31 -23.68
CA GLY A 303 0.54 56.89 -23.49
C GLY A 303 -0.97 56.67 -23.67
N ASN A 304 -1.32 56.09 -24.82
CA ASN A 304 -2.62 55.57 -25.27
C ASN A 304 -3.92 56.11 -24.61
N SER A 305 -4.35 57.31 -25.01
CA SER A 305 -5.65 57.88 -24.63
C SER A 305 -6.80 57.48 -25.56
N LYS A 306 -6.70 56.38 -26.32
CA LYS A 306 -7.79 55.94 -27.21
C LYS A 306 -8.10 54.46 -27.06
N LEU A 307 -9.41 54.22 -26.88
CA LEU A 307 -10.14 52.95 -26.89
C LEU A 307 -10.03 52.17 -25.57
N THR A 308 -11.08 52.09 -24.75
CA THR A 308 -12.44 51.65 -25.10
C THR A 308 -13.55 52.37 -24.31
N PRO A 309 -14.64 52.83 -24.94
CA PRO A 309 -15.90 53.09 -24.25
C PRO A 309 -16.61 51.75 -23.99
N CYS A 310 -16.84 51.42 -22.72
CA CYS A 310 -17.78 50.37 -22.34
C CYS A 310 -19.21 50.83 -22.71
N GLY A 311 -19.87 50.04 -23.56
CA GLY A 311 -21.30 50.09 -23.84
C GLY A 311 -21.80 48.66 -24.00
#